data_AF-A0A8H3DTX7-F1
#
_entry.id   AF-A0A8H3DTX7-F1
#
_cell.length_a   1.000
_cell.length_b   1.000
_cell.length_c   1.000
_cell.angle_alpha   90.00
_cell.angle_beta   90.00
_cell.angle_gamma   90.00
#
_symmetry.space_group_name_H-M   'P 1'
#
loop_
_entity.id
_entity.type
_entity.pdbx_description
1 polymer ?
#
loop_
_entity_poly.entity_id
_entity_poly.type
_entity_poly.pdbx_seq_one_letter_code
_entity_poly.pdbx_strand_id
1 'polypeptide(L)'
;MSTTRGRSKPSAPEEDPWYRDIDARIEQYIREDEEEQEKIRTNPQAAKKALVRLKQELNKYGNEQRFNYDDFATHTKDGKVRSEAEQDRFLVFCDQRLDYFQDELGDISTHNDSDLEGLGELIRMGIDNYRGKVTAATNRTSR
;
A
#
# COMPACT_ATOMS: atom_id res chain seq x y z
N MET A 1 -66.47 23.52 -10.31
CA MET A 1 -65.45 22.50 -10.63
C MET A 1 -64.27 23.20 -11.30
N SER A 2 -63.13 23.30 -10.62
CA SER A 2 -61.83 23.67 -11.21
C SER A 2 -60.75 23.16 -10.26
N THR A 3 -59.92 22.25 -10.76
CA THR A 3 -58.93 21.47 -10.03
C THR A 3 -57.58 22.19 -10.05
N THR A 4 -57.15 22.74 -8.91
CA THR A 4 -55.78 23.22 -8.73
C THR A 4 -54.86 22.03 -8.52
N ARG A 5 -54.06 21.70 -9.55
CA ARG A 5 -52.92 20.77 -9.45
C ARG A 5 -51.82 21.43 -8.62
N GLY A 6 -51.77 21.12 -7.33
CA GLY A 6 -50.59 21.35 -6.50
C GLY A 6 -49.50 20.35 -6.88
N ARG A 7 -48.46 20.79 -7.58
CA ARG A 7 -47.25 20.00 -7.84
C ARG A 7 -46.40 20.03 -6.56
N SER A 8 -46.50 18.99 -5.74
CA SER A 8 -45.59 18.81 -4.62
C SER A 8 -44.16 18.70 -5.15
N LYS A 9 -43.26 19.53 -4.62
CA LYS A 9 -41.81 19.36 -4.76
C LYS A 9 -41.45 17.94 -4.29
N PRO A 10 -40.53 17.22 -4.96
CA PRO A 10 -39.93 16.05 -4.34
C PRO A 10 -39.19 16.51 -3.08
N SER A 11 -39.55 15.93 -1.94
CA SER A 11 -38.77 16.07 -0.70
C SER A 11 -37.34 15.65 -0.99
N ALA A 12 -36.38 16.43 -0.48
CA ALA A 12 -34.97 16.05 -0.49
C ALA A 12 -34.83 14.65 0.14
N PRO A 13 -33.93 13.78 -0.35
CA PRO A 13 -33.68 12.51 0.30
C PRO A 13 -33.26 12.81 1.75
N GLU A 14 -34.02 12.27 2.71
CA GLU A 14 -33.59 12.21 4.10
C GLU A 14 -32.24 11.49 4.10
N GLU A 15 -31.20 12.19 4.55
CA GLU A 15 -29.86 11.62 4.67
C GLU A 15 -29.94 10.42 5.60
N ASP A 16 -29.74 9.24 5.02
CA ASP A 16 -29.81 7.96 5.72
C ASP A 16 -28.76 7.96 6.85
N PRO A 17 -29.17 7.80 8.13
CA PRO A 17 -28.28 7.85 9.29
C PRO A 17 -27.10 6.89 9.22
N TRP A 18 -27.21 5.80 8.45
CA TRP A 18 -26.12 4.85 8.22
C TRP A 18 -24.93 5.46 7.46
N TYR A 19 -25.16 6.42 6.56
CA TYR A 19 -24.09 7.09 5.83
C TYR A 19 -23.35 8.11 6.70
N ARG A 20 -24.07 8.85 7.57
CA ARG A 20 -23.43 9.81 8.49
C ARG A 20 -22.47 9.14 9.49
N ASP A 21 -22.76 7.92 9.93
CA ASP A 21 -21.88 7.16 10.83
C ASP A 21 -20.63 6.63 10.10
N ILE A 22 -20.75 6.25 8.83
CA ILE A 22 -19.62 5.85 7.99
C ILE A 22 -18.73 7.07 7.70
N ASP A 23 -19.31 8.19 7.30
CA ASP A 23 -18.59 9.42 6.99
C ASP A 23 -17.82 9.93 8.21
N ALA A 24 -18.45 9.95 9.39
CA ALA A 24 -17.78 10.34 10.63
C ALA A 24 -16.59 9.42 10.99
N ARG A 25 -16.72 8.10 10.74
CA ARG A 25 -15.63 7.14 10.96
C ARG A 25 -14.50 7.30 9.95
N ILE A 26 -14.80 7.61 8.69
CA ILE A 26 -13.80 7.92 7.66
C ILE A 26 -13.06 9.20 8.05
N GLU A 27 -13.76 10.26 8.43
CA GLU A 27 -13.14 11.51 8.89
C GLU A 27 -12.28 11.32 10.14
N GLN A 28 -12.68 10.45 11.06
CA GLN A 28 -11.86 10.11 12.22
C GLN A 28 -10.58 9.38 11.79
N TYR A 29 -10.70 8.38 10.91
CA TYR A 29 -9.54 7.65 10.40
C TYR A 29 -8.54 8.56 9.68
N ILE A 30 -9.03 9.47 8.82
CA ILE A 30 -8.17 10.45 8.12
C ILE A 30 -7.43 11.35 9.12
N ARG A 31 -8.12 11.87 10.14
CA ARG A 31 -7.46 12.70 11.17
C ARG A 31 -6.41 11.95 11.96
N GLU A 32 -6.70 10.71 12.35
CA GLU A 32 -5.76 9.88 13.09
C GLU A 32 -4.50 9.59 12.25
N ASP A 33 -4.67 9.33 10.94
CA ASP A 33 -3.57 9.15 10.00
C ASP A 33 -2.75 10.44 9.82
N GLU A 34 -3.40 11.58 9.59
CA GLU A 34 -2.73 12.90 9.47
C GLU A 34 -1.91 13.23 10.73
N GLU A 35 -2.44 12.96 11.93
CA GLU A 35 -1.72 13.14 13.18
C GLU A 35 -0.52 12.19 13.33
N GLU A 36 -0.64 10.94 12.89
CA GLU A 36 0.47 9.98 12.89
C GLU A 36 1.57 10.42 11.92
N GLN A 37 1.19 10.85 10.71
CA GLN A 37 2.12 11.35 9.71
C GLN A 37 2.87 12.61 10.20
N GLU A 38 2.16 13.54 10.84
CA GLU A 38 2.80 14.72 11.42
C GLU A 38 3.78 14.35 12.54
N LYS A 39 3.44 13.37 13.38
CA LYS A 39 4.35 12.84 14.41
C LYS A 39 5.60 12.23 13.78
N ILE A 40 5.47 11.44 12.72
CA ILE A 40 6.61 10.84 12.00
C ILE A 40 7.52 11.94 11.42
N ARG A 41 6.93 12.98 10.83
CA ARG A 41 7.66 14.11 10.22
C ARG A 41 8.40 14.97 11.22
N THR A 42 7.94 15.05 12.45
CA THR A 42 8.48 15.98 13.47
C THR A 42 9.27 15.30 14.58
N ASN A 43 9.14 13.97 14.76
CA ASN A 43 9.76 13.23 15.85
C ASN A 43 10.65 12.08 15.32
N PRO A 44 11.99 12.13 15.53
CA PRO A 44 12.92 11.08 15.11
C PRO A 44 12.59 9.69 15.65
N GLN A 45 12.06 9.58 16.88
CA GLN A 45 11.69 8.29 17.46
C GLN A 45 10.46 7.69 16.77
N ALA A 46 9.51 8.54 16.34
CA ALA A 46 8.36 8.10 15.55
C ALA A 46 8.81 7.66 14.15
N ALA A 47 9.68 8.43 13.50
CA ALA A 47 10.30 8.04 12.23
C ALA A 47 11.05 6.71 12.31
N LYS A 48 11.85 6.49 13.37
CA LYS A 48 12.51 5.20 13.63
C LYS A 48 11.52 4.05 13.71
N LYS A 49 10.43 4.23 14.45
CA LYS A 49 9.39 3.22 14.58
C LYS A 49 8.71 2.92 13.24
N ALA A 50 8.44 3.96 12.45
CA ALA A 50 7.88 3.83 11.10
C ALA A 50 8.82 3.05 10.17
N LEU A 51 10.11 3.40 10.11
CA LEU A 51 11.11 2.67 9.32
C LEU A 51 11.23 1.19 9.75
N VAL A 52 11.25 0.91 11.05
CA VAL A 52 11.30 -0.46 11.56
C VAL A 52 10.05 -1.24 11.14
N ARG A 53 8.86 -0.64 11.25
CA ARG A 53 7.60 -1.23 10.81
C ARG A 53 7.63 -1.51 9.31
N LEU A 54 8.02 -0.53 8.49
CA LEU A 54 8.15 -0.66 7.04
C LEU A 54 9.08 -1.81 6.66
N LYS A 55 10.24 -1.93 7.33
CA LYS A 55 11.17 -3.05 7.13
C LYS A 55 10.54 -4.41 7.46
N GLN A 56 9.77 -4.49 8.55
CA GLN A 56 9.08 -5.73 8.93
C GLN A 56 8.01 -6.10 7.90
N GLU A 57 7.24 -5.13 7.41
CA GLU A 57 6.23 -5.33 6.37
C GLU A 57 6.85 -5.76 5.04
N LEU A 58 7.96 -5.13 4.62
CA LEU A 58 8.72 -5.54 3.45
C LEU A 58 9.25 -6.97 3.57
N ASN A 59 9.80 -7.35 4.73
CA ASN A 59 10.28 -8.72 4.97
C ASN A 59 9.14 -9.74 4.96
N LYS A 60 8.01 -9.41 5.57
CA LYS A 60 6.81 -10.25 5.54
C LYS A 60 6.33 -10.46 4.10
N TYR A 61 6.23 -9.37 3.34
CA TYR A 61 5.87 -9.41 1.92
C TYR A 61 6.85 -10.26 1.12
N GLY A 62 8.16 -10.07 1.34
CA GLY A 62 9.25 -10.88 0.78
C GLY A 62 9.02 -12.39 0.92
N ASN A 63 8.66 -12.81 2.13
CA ASN A 63 8.37 -14.21 2.45
C ASN A 63 7.04 -14.70 1.85
N GLU A 64 5.99 -13.88 1.91
CA GLU A 64 4.67 -14.25 1.39
C GLU A 64 4.67 -14.46 -0.13
N GLN A 65 5.38 -13.60 -0.86
CA GLN A 65 5.53 -13.70 -2.30
C GLN A 65 6.69 -14.59 -2.73
N ARG A 66 7.39 -15.19 -1.77
CA ARG A 66 8.46 -16.17 -2.02
C ARG A 66 9.64 -15.61 -2.83
N PHE A 67 9.97 -14.33 -2.67
CA PHE A 67 11.13 -13.72 -3.35
C PHE A 67 12.46 -14.41 -3.04
N ASN A 68 12.54 -15.22 -1.99
CA ASN A 68 13.72 -16.03 -1.66
C ASN A 68 13.98 -17.20 -2.62
N TYR A 69 13.04 -17.51 -3.52
CA TYR A 69 13.15 -18.60 -4.49
C TYR A 69 13.32 -18.06 -5.91
N ASP A 70 14.14 -18.74 -6.72
CA ASP A 70 14.42 -18.32 -8.10
C ASP A 70 13.22 -18.46 -9.04
N ASP A 71 12.24 -19.26 -8.65
CA ASP A 71 11.01 -19.58 -9.39
C ASP A 71 9.75 -18.98 -8.75
N PHE A 72 9.90 -17.92 -7.94
CA PHE A 72 8.78 -17.29 -7.22
C PHE A 72 7.61 -16.88 -8.14
N ALA A 73 7.92 -16.47 -9.37
CA ALA A 73 6.94 -16.09 -10.38
C ALA A 73 6.09 -17.29 -10.82
N THR A 74 6.66 -18.49 -10.84
CA THR A 74 6.03 -19.72 -11.34
C THR A 74 5.04 -20.30 -10.34
N HIS A 75 5.34 -20.27 -9.03
CA HIS A 75 4.56 -20.99 -8.03
C HIS A 75 3.78 -20.07 -7.05
N THR A 76 2.54 -20.44 -6.77
CA THR A 76 1.71 -19.83 -5.72
C THR A 76 2.18 -20.25 -4.32
N LYS A 77 1.65 -19.57 -3.29
CA LYS A 77 1.96 -19.89 -1.88
C LYS A 77 1.57 -21.31 -1.47
N ASP A 78 0.57 -21.92 -2.11
CA ASP A 78 0.17 -23.32 -1.91
C ASP A 78 0.94 -24.31 -2.82
N GLY A 79 1.93 -23.83 -3.60
CA GLY A 79 2.79 -24.68 -4.43
C GLY A 79 2.19 -25.07 -5.78
N LYS A 80 1.11 -24.41 -6.22
CA LYS A 80 0.53 -24.62 -7.56
C LYS A 80 1.27 -23.78 -8.59
N VAL A 81 1.38 -24.30 -9.81
CA VAL A 81 1.96 -23.58 -10.95
C VAL A 81 0.97 -22.55 -11.47
N ARG A 82 1.44 -21.33 -11.72
CA ARG A 82 0.69 -20.27 -12.41
C ARG A 82 0.75 -20.46 -13.92
N SER A 83 -0.37 -20.23 -14.60
CA SER A 83 -0.37 -20.02 -16.05
C SER A 83 0.39 -18.76 -16.43
N GLU A 84 0.85 -18.62 -17.68
CA GLU A 84 1.56 -17.42 -18.17
C GLU A 84 0.80 -16.12 -17.85
N ALA A 85 -0.50 -16.06 -18.16
CA ALA A 85 -1.33 -14.89 -17.86
C ALA A 85 -1.50 -14.62 -16.36
N GLU A 86 -1.40 -15.63 -15.49
CA GLU A 86 -1.37 -15.43 -14.04
C GLU A 86 0.01 -15.00 -13.55
N GLN A 87 1.09 -15.46 -14.19
CA GLN A 87 2.45 -15.01 -13.91
C GLN A 87 2.61 -13.52 -14.22
N ASP A 88 2.17 -13.06 -15.39
CA ASP A 88 2.27 -11.64 -15.76
C ASP A 88 1.49 -10.74 -14.80
N ARG A 89 0.24 -11.10 -14.48
CA ARG A 89 -0.58 -10.36 -13.50
C ARG A 89 0.06 -10.35 -12.11
N PHE A 90 0.65 -11.46 -11.71
CA PHE A 90 1.37 -11.57 -10.45
C PHE A 90 2.61 -10.66 -10.41
N LEU A 91 3.40 -10.62 -11.50
CA LEU A 91 4.58 -9.77 -11.60
C LEU A 91 4.22 -8.27 -11.57
N VAL A 92 3.16 -7.87 -12.29
CA VAL A 92 2.64 -6.49 -12.23
C VAL A 92 2.20 -6.12 -10.81
N PHE A 93 1.46 -7.01 -10.14
CA PHE A 93 1.07 -6.79 -8.74
C PHE A 93 2.29 -6.67 -7.82
N CYS A 94 3.33 -7.47 -8.04
CA CYS A 94 4.56 -7.37 -7.29
C CYS A 94 5.26 -6.03 -7.47
N ASP A 95 5.38 -5.55 -8.70
CA ASP A 95 6.00 -4.26 -9.00
C ASP A 95 5.24 -3.10 -8.35
N GLN A 96 3.91 -3.07 -8.52
CA GLN A 96 3.03 -2.06 -7.89
C GLN A 96 3.15 -2.04 -6.36
N ARG A 97 3.29 -3.21 -5.72
CA ARG A 97 3.44 -3.27 -4.27
C ARG A 97 4.84 -2.82 -3.81
N LEU A 98 5.86 -3.00 -4.64
CA LEU A 98 7.20 -2.48 -4.38
C LEU A 98 7.26 -0.96 -4.56
N ASP A 99 6.51 -0.39 -5.51
CA ASP A 99 6.33 1.06 -5.65
C ASP A 99 5.72 1.66 -4.39
N TYR A 100 4.66 1.03 -3.85
CA TYR A 100 4.07 1.46 -2.57
C TYR A 100 5.10 1.51 -1.43
N PHE A 101 5.94 0.48 -1.28
CA PHE A 101 6.99 0.49 -0.25
C PHE A 101 8.06 1.57 -0.50
N GLN A 102 8.36 1.86 -1.77
CA GLN A 102 9.30 2.90 -2.15
C GLN A 102 8.77 4.29 -1.79
N ASP A 103 7.48 4.53 -2.05
CA ASP A 103 6.80 5.79 -1.74
C ASP A 103 6.70 5.99 -0.22
N GLU A 104 6.25 4.97 0.53
CA GLU A 104 6.22 5.04 2.00
C GLU A 104 7.61 5.30 2.60
N LEU A 105 8.66 4.69 2.05
CA LEU A 105 10.02 4.96 2.49
C LEU A 105 10.43 6.43 2.23
N GLY A 106 10.01 6.99 1.09
CA GLY A 106 10.29 8.37 0.71
C GLY A 106 9.60 9.41 1.60
N ASP A 107 8.43 9.07 2.15
CA ASP A 107 7.64 9.95 3.00
C ASP A 107 8.15 10.02 4.46
N ILE A 108 8.96 9.05 4.90
CA ILE A 108 9.50 9.03 6.26
C ILE A 108 10.79 9.87 6.35
N SER A 109 10.72 11.01 7.03
CA SER A 109 11.89 11.86 7.31
C SER A 109 12.96 11.13 8.13
N THR A 110 14.22 11.23 7.70
CA THR A 110 15.37 10.72 8.47
C THR A 110 15.89 11.73 9.48
N HIS A 111 15.43 12.99 9.45
CA HIS A 111 15.87 14.06 10.35
C HIS A 111 17.39 14.31 10.33
N ASN A 112 18.09 13.94 9.24
CA ASN A 112 19.55 13.91 9.15
C ASN A 112 20.23 13.07 10.25
N ASP A 113 19.50 12.12 10.82
CA ASP A 113 20.02 11.13 11.76
C ASP A 113 20.67 9.97 10.98
N SER A 114 21.96 9.73 11.22
CA SER A 114 22.73 8.73 10.48
C SER A 114 22.21 7.30 10.64
N ASP A 115 21.64 6.97 11.81
CA ASP A 115 21.10 5.63 12.03
C ASP A 115 19.80 5.45 11.25
N LEU A 116 18.98 6.50 11.13
CA LEU A 116 17.75 6.47 10.32
C LEU A 116 18.07 6.44 8.83
N GLU A 117 19.07 7.19 8.38
CA GLU A 117 19.56 7.14 7.00
C GLU A 117 20.05 5.73 6.64
N GLY A 118 20.92 5.15 7.48
CA GLY A 118 21.40 3.78 7.26
C GLY A 118 20.28 2.74 7.27
N LEU A 119 19.28 2.89 8.15
CA LEU A 119 18.10 2.03 8.13
C LEU A 119 17.28 2.21 6.84
N GLY A 120 17.09 3.45 6.38
CA GLY A 120 16.40 3.77 5.13
C GLY A 120 17.11 3.18 3.91
N GLU A 121 18.44 3.27 3.85
CA GLU A 121 19.24 2.64 2.79
C GLU A 121 19.08 1.12 2.77
N LEU A 122 19.11 0.46 3.93
CA LEU A 122 18.90 -0.99 4.01
C LEU A 122 17.53 -1.41 3.50
N ILE A 123 16.48 -0.63 3.77
CA ILE A 123 15.13 -0.89 3.25
C ILE A 123 15.11 -0.71 1.73
N ARG A 124 15.69 0.40 1.22
CA ARG A 124 15.80 0.69 -0.21
C ARG A 124 16.51 -0.45 -0.96
N MET A 125 17.64 -0.93 -0.45
CA MET A 125 18.35 -2.08 -1.03
C MET A 125 17.48 -3.34 -1.08
N GLY A 126 16.64 -3.57 -0.07
CA GLY A 126 15.68 -4.68 -0.07
C GLY A 126 14.64 -4.54 -1.18
N ILE A 127 14.07 -3.35 -1.36
CA ILE A 127 13.11 -3.04 -2.43
C ILE A 127 13.77 -3.27 -3.79
N ASP A 128 14.94 -2.69 -4.02
CA ASP A 128 15.67 -2.80 -5.29
C ASP A 128 16.02 -4.25 -5.62
N ASN A 129 16.42 -5.05 -4.62
CA ASN A 129 16.68 -6.47 -4.80
C ASN A 129 15.43 -7.23 -5.26
N TYR A 130 14.27 -6.99 -4.63
CA TYR A 130 13.02 -7.63 -5.05
C TYR A 130 12.57 -7.16 -6.44
N ARG A 131 12.69 -5.86 -6.74
CA ARG A 131 12.36 -5.29 -8.06
C ARG A 131 13.25 -5.89 -9.15
N GLY A 132 14.54 -6.11 -8.85
CA GLY A 132 15.46 -6.82 -9.74
C GLY A 132 14.98 -8.24 -10.08
N LYS A 133 14.41 -8.96 -9.10
CA LYS A 133 13.84 -10.30 -9.33
C LYS A 133 12.57 -10.26 -10.19
N VAL A 134 11.68 -9.29 -9.96
CA VAL A 134 10.48 -9.08 -10.81
C VAL A 134 10.89 -8.81 -12.25
N THR A 135 11.85 -7.90 -12.45
CA THR A 135 12.38 -7.54 -13.78
C THR A 135 13.00 -8.75 -14.47
N ALA A 136 13.81 -9.53 -13.76
CA ALA A 136 14.43 -10.73 -14.31
C ALA A 136 13.40 -11.79 -14.73
N ALA A 137 12.34 -11.99 -13.94
CA ALA A 137 11.26 -12.91 -14.26
C ALA A 137 10.44 -12.44 -15.48
N THR A 138 10.11 -11.16 -15.55
CA THR A 138 9.35 -10.55 -16.66
C THR A 138 10.08 -10.70 -18.01
N ASN A 139 11.42 -10.54 -17.99
CA ASN A 139 12.23 -10.71 -19.19
C ASN A 139 12.36 -12.18 -19.65
N ARG A 140 12.08 -13.16 -18.77
CA ARG A 140 12.04 -14.58 -19.13
C ARG A 140 10.71 -14.97 -19.75
N THR A 141 9.59 -14.42 -19.28
CA THR A 141 8.25 -14.73 -19.80
C THR A 141 7.98 -14.06 -21.16
N SER A 142 8.67 -12.95 -21.46
CA SER A 142 8.52 -12.23 -22.73
C SER A 142 9.30 -12.83 -23.92
N ARG A 143 9.99 -13.96 -23.74
CA ARG A 143 10.80 -14.63 -24.78
C ARG A 143 10.12 -15.89 -25.28
#